data_AF-A0A2E1IIF2-F1
#
_entry.id   AF-A0A2E1IIF2-F1
#
_cell.length_a   1.000
_cell.length_b   1.000
_cell.length_c   1.000
_cell.angle_alpha   90.00
_cell.angle_beta   90.00
_cell.angle_gamma   90.00
#
_symmetry.space_group_name_H-M   'P 1'
#
loop_
_entity.id
_entity.type
_entity.pdbx_description
1 polymer ?
#
loop_
_entity_poly.entity_id
_entity_poly.type
_entity_poly.pdbx_seq_one_letter_code
_entity_poly.pdbx_strand_id
1 'polypeptide(L)'
;MEDSSEQKLDLVIELLEDILLELRRSPRDRKRWLTCSELAEQLNISERTIYRLRRDGVFKEGKDFRRKLPENPRSSLIYNLESCEKAHFLVSSGRRLEITP
;
A
#
# COMPACT_ATOMS: atom_id res chain seq x y z
N MET A 1 39.21 -21.74 25.09
CA MET A 1 38.18 -20.92 25.77
C MET A 1 37.77 -19.90 24.74
N GLU A 2 36.72 -20.17 23.98
CA GLU A 2 36.11 -19.13 23.15
C GLU A 2 35.83 -17.94 24.06
N ASP A 3 36.31 -16.77 23.65
CA ASP A 3 36.32 -15.59 24.49
C ASP A 3 34.86 -15.25 24.82
N SER A 4 34.53 -15.08 26.10
CA SER A 4 33.18 -14.69 26.52
C SER A 4 32.71 -13.40 25.81
N SER A 5 33.65 -12.62 25.31
CA SER A 5 33.43 -11.45 24.47
C SER A 5 32.94 -11.81 23.05
N GLU A 6 33.48 -12.87 22.44
CA GLU A 6 33.06 -13.35 21.11
C GLU A 6 31.63 -13.88 21.14
N GLN A 7 31.28 -14.68 22.16
CA GLN A 7 29.92 -15.21 22.33
C GLN A 7 28.87 -14.11 22.53
N LYS A 8 29.25 -13.01 23.19
CA LYS A 8 28.38 -11.84 23.35
C LYS A 8 28.21 -11.07 22.04
N LEU A 9 29.26 -10.99 21.23
CA LEU A 9 29.21 -10.34 19.92
C LEU A 9 28.30 -11.10 18.97
N ASP A 10 28.39 -12.43 18.93
CA ASP A 10 27.52 -13.26 18.09
C ASP A 10 26.05 -13.08 18.46
N LEU A 11 25.72 -13.10 19.76
CA LEU A 11 24.36 -12.87 20.23
C LEU A 11 23.84 -11.46 19.87
N VAL A 12 24.71 -10.45 19.93
CA VAL A 12 24.36 -9.08 19.54
C VAL A 12 24.12 -8.99 18.03
N ILE A 13 24.92 -9.70 17.22
CA ILE A 13 24.76 -9.75 15.77
C ILE A 13 23.41 -10.40 15.41
N GLU A 14 23.09 -11.56 15.97
CA GLU A 14 21.82 -12.26 15.73
C GLU A 14 20.61 -11.37 16.10
N LEU A 15 20.66 -10.72 17.27
CA LEU A 15 19.60 -9.81 17.70
C LEU A 15 19.47 -8.60 16.77
N LEU A 16 20.58 -8.04 16.31
CA LEU A 16 20.57 -6.94 15.36
C LEU A 16 20.02 -7.38 14.00
N GLU A 17 20.27 -8.60 13.54
CA GLU A 17 19.71 -9.12 12.30
C GLU A 17 18.18 -9.25 12.36
N ASP A 18 17.64 -9.77 13.47
CA ASP A 18 16.19 -9.86 13.68
C ASP A 18 15.53 -8.48 13.77
N ILE A 19 16.16 -7.56 14.51
CA ILE A 19 15.69 -6.16 14.58
C ILE A 19 15.77 -5.51 13.21
N LEU A 20 16.85 -5.72 12.47
CA LEU A 20 16.99 -5.21 11.11
C LEU A 20 15.98 -5.86 10.16
N LEU A 21 15.60 -7.12 10.35
CA LEU A 21 14.55 -7.78 9.57
C LEU A 21 13.17 -7.18 9.86
N GLU A 22 12.84 -6.93 11.13
CA GLU A 22 11.62 -6.25 11.55
C GLU A 22 11.60 -4.77 11.15
N LEU A 23 12.74 -4.07 11.18
CA LEU A 23 12.85 -2.69 10.69
C LEU A 23 12.89 -2.60 9.16
N ARG A 24 13.40 -3.64 8.47
CA ARG A 24 13.33 -3.80 7.00
C ARG A 24 11.90 -4.05 6.55
N ARG A 25 11.01 -4.53 7.41
CA ARG A 25 9.55 -4.30 7.27
C ARG A 25 9.26 -2.81 7.50
N SER A 26 9.73 -2.01 6.54
CA SER A 26 9.79 -0.56 6.57
C SER A 26 8.46 0.07 6.97
N PRO A 27 8.41 0.92 8.01
CA PRO A 27 7.27 1.81 8.25
C PRO A 27 7.04 2.80 7.10
N ARG A 28 8.02 2.97 6.20
CA ARG A 28 7.91 3.82 5.00
C ARG A 28 7.31 3.08 3.78
N ASP A 29 7.15 1.76 3.84
CA ASP A 29 6.39 0.97 2.85
C ASP A 29 4.89 0.90 3.14
N ARG A 30 4.40 1.59 4.18
CA ARG A 30 2.96 1.65 4.52
C ARG A 30 2.07 2.14 3.38
N LYS A 31 2.64 2.83 2.38
CA LYS A 31 1.96 3.16 1.12
C LYS A 31 2.19 2.05 0.09
N ARG A 32 1.56 0.88 0.31
CA ARG A 32 1.58 -0.22 -0.65
C ARG A 32 0.85 0.24 -1.92
N TRP A 33 1.62 0.54 -2.96
CA TRP A 33 1.09 0.85 -4.29
C TRP A 33 0.86 -0.47 -5.03
N LEU A 34 -0.38 -0.73 -5.40
CA LEU A 34 -0.85 -1.97 -5.97
C LEU A 34 -1.33 -1.77 -7.40
N THR A 35 -1.23 -2.81 -8.21
CA THR A 35 -1.96 -2.90 -9.48
C THR A 35 -3.47 -2.99 -9.24
N CYS A 36 -4.27 -2.89 -10.30
CA CYS A 36 -5.72 -3.03 -10.22
C CYS A 36 -6.13 -4.41 -9.69
N SER A 37 -5.49 -5.49 -10.18
CA SER A 37 -5.74 -6.87 -9.74
C SER A 37 -5.41 -7.05 -8.26
N GLU A 38 -4.23 -6.61 -7.83
CA GLU A 38 -3.84 -6.73 -6.42
C GLU A 38 -4.77 -5.92 -5.50
N LEU A 39 -5.18 -4.70 -5.91
CA LEU A 39 -6.14 -3.93 -5.13
C LEU A 39 -7.51 -4.63 -5.05
N ALA A 40 -7.97 -5.23 -6.15
CA ALA A 40 -9.23 -5.98 -6.21
C ALA A 40 -9.22 -7.14 -5.22
N GLU A 41 -8.11 -7.88 -5.17
CA GLU A 41 -7.90 -8.96 -4.21
C GLU A 41 -7.88 -8.44 -2.77
N GLN A 42 -7.15 -7.37 -2.47
CA GLN A 42 -7.07 -6.81 -1.11
C GLN A 42 -8.42 -6.27 -0.61
N LEU A 43 -9.19 -5.60 -1.47
CA LEU A 43 -10.50 -5.05 -1.13
C LEU A 43 -11.65 -6.05 -1.24
N ASN A 44 -11.38 -7.28 -1.72
CA ASN A 44 -12.40 -8.30 -2.02
C ASN A 44 -13.54 -7.76 -2.92
N ILE A 45 -13.18 -7.02 -3.96
CA ILE A 45 -14.12 -6.47 -4.96
C ILE A 45 -13.61 -6.73 -6.38
N SER A 46 -14.51 -6.69 -7.36
CA SER A 46 -14.09 -6.83 -8.77
C SER A 46 -13.28 -5.62 -9.27
N GLU A 47 -12.39 -5.83 -10.24
CA GLU A 47 -11.72 -4.73 -10.96
C GLU A 47 -12.71 -3.77 -11.62
N ARG A 48 -13.87 -4.28 -12.07
CA ARG A 48 -14.96 -3.44 -12.61
C ARG A 48 -15.48 -2.47 -11.56
N THR A 49 -15.54 -2.87 -10.29
CA THR A 49 -15.91 -2.01 -9.17
C THR A 49 -14.86 -0.92 -8.96
N ILE A 50 -13.57 -1.25 -9.01
CA ILE A 50 -12.47 -0.27 -8.92
C ILE A 50 -12.58 0.76 -10.05
N TYR A 51 -12.82 0.30 -11.29
CA TYR A 51 -13.05 1.18 -12.43
C TYR A 51 -14.22 2.14 -12.18
N ARG A 52 -15.35 1.62 -11.66
CA ARG A 52 -16.52 2.44 -11.32
C ARG A 52 -16.20 3.47 -10.24
N LEU A 53 -15.53 3.07 -9.15
CA LEU A 53 -15.15 3.98 -8.06
C LEU A 53 -14.23 5.11 -8.56
N ARG A 54 -13.33 4.81 -9.50
CA ARG A 54 -12.49 5.81 -10.16
C ARG A 54 -13.32 6.75 -11.06
N ARG A 55 -14.22 6.19 -11.88
CA ARG A 55 -15.11 6.97 -12.76
C ARG A 55 -16.02 7.91 -11.96
N ASP A 56 -16.52 7.42 -10.83
CA ASP A 56 -17.46 8.13 -9.96
C ASP A 56 -16.75 9.15 -9.03
N GLY A 57 -15.43 9.32 -9.17
CA GLY A 57 -14.64 10.29 -8.41
C GLY A 57 -14.36 9.89 -6.95
N VAL A 58 -14.70 8.66 -6.55
CA VAL A 58 -14.41 8.13 -5.21
C VAL A 58 -12.90 7.98 -5.01
N PHE A 59 -12.22 7.41 -6.00
CA PHE A 59 -10.76 7.40 -6.05
C PHE A 59 -10.28 8.63 -6.81
N LYS A 60 -9.39 9.42 -6.20
CA LYS A 60 -8.83 10.67 -6.73
C LYS A 60 -7.44 10.45 -7.27
N GLU A 61 -7.18 10.98 -8.46
CA GLU A 61 -5.85 10.93 -9.08
C GLU A 61 -4.82 11.69 -8.23
N GLY A 62 -3.59 11.19 -8.17
CA GLY A 62 -2.49 11.74 -7.36
C GLY A 62 -2.56 11.36 -5.88
N LYS A 63 -3.75 11.08 -5.34
CA LYS A 63 -3.96 10.63 -3.95
C LYS A 63 -4.13 9.11 -3.86
N ASP A 64 -5.20 8.61 -4.46
CA ASP A 64 -5.63 7.23 -4.34
C ASP A 64 -5.06 6.37 -5.47
N PHE A 65 -4.83 6.96 -6.64
CA PHE A 65 -4.20 6.28 -7.77
C PHE A 65 -3.33 7.22 -8.60
N ARG A 66 -2.38 6.65 -9.35
CA ARG A 66 -1.54 7.37 -10.32
C ARG A 66 -1.05 6.42 -11.40
N ARG A 67 -0.46 6.98 -12.46
CA ARG A 67 0.27 6.17 -13.45
C ARG A 67 1.55 5.61 -12.85
N LYS A 68 1.89 4.37 -13.19
CA LYS A 68 3.16 3.73 -12.80
C LYS A 68 4.35 4.52 -13.36
N LEU A 69 4.28 4.90 -14.63
CA LEU A 69 5.22 5.80 -15.29
C LEU A 69 4.46 7.07 -15.72
N PRO A 70 4.68 8.21 -15.04
CA PRO A 70 3.95 9.45 -15.32
C PRO A 70 4.10 9.95 -16.77
N GLU A 71 5.29 9.81 -17.35
CA GLU A 71 5.62 10.30 -18.70
C GLU A 71 4.96 9.46 -19.82
N ASN A 72 4.54 8.23 -19.51
CA ASN A 72 3.93 7.34 -20.50
C ASN A 72 2.40 7.26 -20.30
N PRO A 73 1.60 7.86 -21.21
CA PRO A 73 0.13 7.85 -21.09
C PRO A 73 -0.49 6.45 -21.28
N ARG A 74 0.27 5.48 -21.82
CA ARG A 74 -0.15 4.07 -21.91
C ARG A 74 0.26 3.25 -20.69
N SER A 75 0.98 3.84 -19.75
CA SER A 75 1.37 3.14 -18.52
C SER A 75 0.16 2.80 -17.66
N SER A 76 0.18 1.59 -17.10
CA SER A 76 -0.84 1.11 -16.17
C SER A 76 -0.97 1.99 -14.94
N LEU A 77 -2.17 2.00 -14.36
CA LEU A 77 -2.44 2.66 -13.09
C LEU A 77 -2.01 1.79 -11.92
N ILE A 78 -1.50 2.45 -10.88
CA ILE A 78 -1.23 1.89 -9.56
C ILE A 78 -2.03 2.65 -8.51
N TYR A 79 -2.40 1.96 -7.44
CA TYR A 79 -3.34 2.42 -6.44
C TYR A 79 -2.73 2.34 -5.05
N ASN A 80 -2.95 3.37 -4.24
CA ASN A 80 -2.53 3.39 -2.85
C ASN A 80 -3.54 2.61 -2.00
N LEU A 81 -3.13 1.48 -1.43
CA LEU A 81 -4.02 0.60 -0.66
C LEU A 81 -4.76 1.35 0.46
N GLU A 82 -4.02 1.97 1.37
CA GLU A 82 -4.59 2.63 2.55
C GLU A 82 -5.60 3.74 2.18
N SER A 83 -5.31 4.52 1.14
CA SER A 83 -6.19 5.60 0.71
C SER A 83 -7.44 5.07 -0.01
N CYS A 84 -7.27 4.03 -0.83
CA CYS A 84 -8.38 3.34 -1.49
C CYS A 84 -9.30 2.63 -0.49
N GLU A 85 -8.75 1.97 0.54
CA GLU A 85 -9.52 1.34 1.62
C GLU A 85 -10.40 2.37 2.35
N LYS A 86 -9.81 3.51 2.74
CA LYS A 86 -10.56 4.60 3.40
C LYS A 86 -11.67 5.14 2.51
N ALA A 87 -11.37 5.41 1.24
CA ALA A 87 -12.37 5.90 0.28
C ALA A 87 -13.48 4.88 0.04
N HIS A 88 -13.14 3.60 -0.09
CA HIS A 88 -14.10 2.52 -0.26
C HIS A 88 -15.01 2.37 0.97
N PHE A 89 -14.44 2.38 2.17
CA PHE A 89 -15.17 2.31 3.44
C PHE A 89 -16.18 3.46 3.61
N LEU A 90 -15.79 4.69 3.26
CA LEU A 90 -16.68 5.86 3.34
C LEU A 90 -17.90 5.71 2.42
N VAL A 91 -17.70 5.18 1.21
CA VAL A 91 -18.79 4.98 0.26
C VAL A 91 -19.66 3.77 0.64
N SER A 92 -19.07 2.67 1.08
CA SER A 92 -19.83 1.47 1.48
C SER A 92 -20.65 1.68 2.76
N SER A 93 -20.18 2.54 3.67
CA SER A 93 -20.91 2.94 4.89
C SER A 93 -22.02 3.97 4.67
N GLY A 94 -22.30 4.36 3.42
CA GLY A 94 -23.35 5.34 3.10
C GLY A 94 -23.02 6.78 3.48
N ARG A 95 -21.80 7.07 3.96
CA ARG A 95 -21.30 8.42 4.26
C ARG A 95 -20.82 9.13 2.98
N ARG A 96 -21.69 9.17 1.97
CA ARG A 96 -21.37 9.75 0.67
C ARG A 96 -21.10 11.25 0.85
N LEU A 97 -19.85 11.67 0.68
CA LEU A 97 -19.54 13.06 0.39
C LEU A 97 -20.14 13.36 -0.99
N GLU A 98 -21.01 14.36 -1.05
CA GLU A 98 -21.45 14.97 -2.28
C GLU A 98 -20.20 15.37 -3.08
N ILE A 99 -19.96 14.70 -4.20
CA ILE A 99 -18.95 15.13 -5.18
C ILE A 99 -19.75 15.51 -6.41
N THR A 100 -20.19 16.77 -6.42
CA THR A 100 -20.73 17.46 -7.59
C THR A 100 -19.56 17.69 -8.59
N PRO A 101 -19.81 17.57 -9.91
CA PRO A 101 -18.78 17.74 -10.94
C PRO A 101 -18.10 19.11 -10.95
#